data_AF-A0A2T4NCU6-F1
#
_entry.id   AF-A0A2T4NCU6-F1
#
_cell.length_a   1.000
_cell.length_b   1.000
_cell.length_c   1.000
_cell.angle_alpha   90.00
_cell.angle_beta   90.00
_cell.angle_gamma   90.00
#
_symmetry.space_group_name_H-M   'P 1'
#
loop_
_entity.id
_entity.type
_entity.pdbx_description
1 polymer ?
#
loop_
_entity_poly.entity_id
_entity_poly.type
_entity_poly.pdbx_seq_one_letter_code
_entity_poly.pdbx_strand_id
1 'polypeptide(L)'
;MARTALAWASAHRADFALGEDALAADGQVNSSWKPLGELAQVCASVTRRTPATDPLHTCAADLLAFAWRQTGDGELFLLLQRLEPFATYPLEVYAALAAAGYRHPAYEAAIATVARTRGWQLTEQEPTRRLGVLKAEERGGTHRDEPAERVLRRTWLGGLPEPWTFERSAGYALTHVVFHLTDWGRATGGVPSDLTAYLADWLPPWLDTCLDARMWDLCCELLAVAASVPGLPRDAVPGDAWERIAAAQDASGALPEEGDAGEAGRYFAHHYHSTLMAAFAAALTAGQGAPV
;
A
#
# COMPACT_ATOMS: atom_id res chain seq x y z
N MET A 1 4.59 9.41 15.67
CA MET A 1 3.55 9.18 14.64
C MET A 1 3.16 7.71 14.44
N ALA A 2 4.06 6.79 14.03
CA ALA A 2 3.68 5.41 13.72
C ALA A 2 2.90 4.68 14.84
N ARG A 3 3.32 4.88 16.09
CA ARG A 3 2.68 4.25 17.26
C ARG A 3 1.24 4.73 17.50
N THR A 4 0.98 6.02 17.40
CA THR A 4 -0.35 6.60 17.60
C THR A 4 -1.29 6.17 16.46
N ALA A 5 -0.79 6.19 15.22
CA ALA A 5 -1.55 5.73 14.06
C ALA A 5 -1.94 4.23 14.12
N LEU A 6 -1.00 3.33 14.49
CA LEU A 6 -1.36 1.92 14.66
C LEU A 6 -2.23 1.65 15.90
N ALA A 7 -2.08 2.45 16.96
CA ALA A 7 -3.00 2.36 18.10
C ALA A 7 -4.44 2.73 17.69
N TRP A 8 -4.61 3.76 16.86
CA TRP A 8 -5.89 4.11 16.25
C TRP A 8 -6.45 2.97 15.40
N ALA A 9 -5.65 2.39 14.52
CA ALA A 9 -6.08 1.27 13.66
C ALA A 9 -6.49 0.04 14.49
N SER A 10 -5.76 -0.24 15.59
CA SER A 10 -6.10 -1.32 16.52
C SER A 10 -7.42 -1.07 17.26
N ALA A 11 -7.69 0.18 17.66
CA ALA A 11 -8.96 0.57 18.27
C ALA A 11 -10.14 0.46 17.30
N HIS A 12 -9.91 0.73 16.01
CA HIS A 12 -10.93 0.66 14.95
C HIS A 12 -10.88 -0.64 14.14
N ARG A 13 -10.21 -1.70 14.64
CA ARG A 13 -10.04 -2.96 13.89
C ARG A 13 -11.36 -3.60 13.42
N ALA A 14 -12.46 -3.35 14.14
CA ALA A 14 -13.77 -3.88 13.78
C ALA A 14 -14.30 -3.27 12.47
N ASP A 15 -13.93 -2.03 12.15
CA ASP A 15 -14.33 -1.35 10.91
C ASP A 15 -13.59 -1.89 9.68
N PHE A 16 -12.50 -2.65 9.88
CA PHE A 16 -11.81 -3.41 8.83
C PHE A 16 -12.36 -4.82 8.63
N ALA A 17 -13.28 -5.29 9.48
CA ALA A 17 -13.78 -6.65 9.42
C ALA A 17 -14.56 -6.90 8.12
N LEU A 18 -14.41 -8.10 7.56
CA LEU A 18 -15.21 -8.50 6.40
C LEU A 18 -16.63 -8.82 6.87
N GLY A 19 -17.62 -8.14 6.28
CA GLY A 19 -19.04 -8.40 6.51
C GLY A 19 -19.58 -9.57 5.70
N GLU A 20 -20.89 -9.81 5.81
CA GLU A 20 -21.60 -10.81 5.01
C GLU A 20 -21.55 -10.52 3.50
N ASP A 21 -21.29 -9.26 3.14
CA ASP A 21 -21.15 -8.76 1.78
C ASP A 21 -19.79 -9.08 1.13
N ALA A 22 -18.83 -9.62 1.88
CA ALA A 22 -17.49 -9.92 1.36
C ALA A 22 -17.47 -10.95 0.22
N LEU A 23 -18.53 -11.75 0.07
CA LEU A 23 -18.74 -12.69 -1.05
C LEU A 23 -19.92 -12.30 -1.94
N ALA A 24 -20.56 -11.15 -1.69
CA ALA A 24 -21.70 -10.70 -2.49
C ALA A 24 -21.24 -10.33 -3.91
N ALA A 25 -21.99 -10.75 -4.93
CA ALA A 25 -21.66 -10.48 -6.32
C ALA A 25 -21.71 -8.98 -6.69
N ASP A 26 -22.43 -8.18 -5.91
CA ASP A 26 -22.49 -6.72 -5.97
C ASP A 26 -21.70 -6.04 -4.82
N GLY A 27 -20.88 -6.82 -4.12
CA GLY A 27 -20.07 -6.37 -3.00
C GLY A 27 -19.16 -5.21 -3.39
N GLN A 28 -19.12 -4.19 -2.53
CA GLN A 28 -18.31 -3.00 -2.76
C GLN A 28 -16.87 -3.27 -2.29
N VAL A 29 -16.01 -3.76 -3.19
CA VAL A 29 -14.59 -4.10 -2.92
C VAL A 29 -13.86 -2.97 -2.17
N ASN A 30 -14.16 -1.72 -2.52
CA ASN A 30 -13.53 -0.54 -1.92
C ASN A 30 -13.93 -0.27 -0.47
N SER A 31 -15.07 -0.81 0.00
CA SER A 31 -15.51 -0.69 1.39
C SER A 31 -15.37 -1.97 2.20
N SER A 32 -15.02 -3.10 1.57
CA SER A 32 -14.81 -4.38 2.25
C SER A 32 -13.34 -4.84 2.18
N TRP A 33 -12.92 -5.38 1.04
CA TRP A 33 -11.62 -6.01 0.87
C TRP A 33 -10.44 -5.03 0.84
N LYS A 34 -10.65 -3.84 0.28
CA LYS A 34 -9.58 -2.84 0.13
C LYS A 34 -9.01 -2.39 1.49
N PRO A 35 -9.82 -1.94 2.47
CA PRO A 35 -9.31 -1.57 3.79
C PRO A 35 -8.53 -2.69 4.49
N LEU A 36 -9.04 -3.93 4.42
CA LEU A 36 -8.38 -5.09 5.02
C LEU A 36 -7.01 -5.37 4.37
N GLY A 37 -6.94 -5.29 3.04
CA GLY A 37 -5.71 -5.48 2.29
C GLY A 37 -4.66 -4.43 2.59
N GLU A 38 -5.06 -3.17 2.70
CA GLU A 38 -4.17 -2.07 3.05
C GLU A 38 -3.66 -2.19 4.49
N LEU A 39 -4.54 -2.56 5.43
CA LEU A 39 -4.15 -2.89 6.80
C LEU A 39 -3.10 -4.00 6.84
N ALA A 40 -3.34 -5.10 6.11
CA ALA A 40 -2.42 -6.23 6.05
C ALA A 40 -1.06 -5.82 5.43
N GLN A 41 -1.10 -5.06 4.33
CA GLN A 41 0.09 -4.62 3.62
C GLN A 41 0.97 -3.70 4.48
N VAL A 42 0.38 -2.72 5.17
CA VAL A 42 1.11 -1.82 6.07
C VAL A 42 1.66 -2.58 7.27
N CYS A 43 0.86 -3.43 7.92
CA CYS A 43 1.32 -4.19 9.08
C CYS A 43 2.45 -5.17 8.72
N ALA A 44 2.39 -5.81 7.56
CA ALA A 44 3.47 -6.65 7.05
C ALA A 44 4.78 -5.86 6.83
N SER A 45 4.70 -4.60 6.38
CA SER A 45 5.87 -3.75 6.23
C SER A 45 6.42 -3.26 7.58
N VAL A 46 5.55 -2.84 8.51
CA VAL A 46 5.96 -2.36 9.85
C VAL A 46 6.64 -3.47 10.65
N THR A 47 6.04 -4.66 10.71
CA THR A 47 6.62 -5.82 11.42
C THR A 47 8.01 -6.20 10.91
N ARG A 48 8.31 -6.00 9.62
CA ARG A 48 9.66 -6.23 9.08
C ARG A 48 10.66 -5.14 9.44
N ARG A 49 10.22 -3.91 9.66
CA ARG A 49 11.08 -2.75 9.97
C ARG A 49 11.28 -2.52 11.46
N THR A 50 10.63 -3.31 12.30
CA THR A 50 10.66 -3.19 13.75
C THR A 50 11.11 -4.50 14.39
N PRO A 51 11.94 -4.45 15.46
CA PRO A 51 12.32 -5.67 16.17
C PRO A 51 11.12 -6.25 16.92
N ALA A 52 11.09 -7.57 17.11
CA ALA A 52 9.97 -8.26 17.77
C ALA A 52 9.69 -7.79 19.22
N THR A 53 10.68 -7.14 19.86
CA THR A 53 10.54 -6.56 21.21
C THR A 53 9.91 -5.15 21.20
N ASP A 54 9.75 -4.51 20.05
CA ASP A 54 9.12 -3.20 19.94
C ASP A 54 7.59 -3.34 20.08
N PRO A 55 6.93 -2.57 20.97
CA PRO A 55 5.47 -2.54 21.04
C PRO A 55 4.77 -2.24 19.70
N LEU A 56 5.43 -1.48 18.81
CA LEU A 56 4.93 -1.21 17.46
C LEU A 56 4.88 -2.49 16.62
N HIS A 57 5.88 -3.36 16.75
CA HIS A 57 5.92 -4.67 16.10
C HIS A 57 4.75 -5.53 16.58
N THR A 58 4.55 -5.63 17.90
CA THR A 58 3.47 -6.44 18.49
C THR A 58 2.10 -5.97 17.99
N CYS A 59 1.83 -4.66 18.01
CA CYS A 59 0.57 -4.11 17.53
C CYS A 59 0.32 -4.43 16.04
N ALA A 60 1.33 -4.23 15.19
CA ALA A 60 1.23 -4.55 13.77
C ALA A 60 1.04 -6.06 13.53
N ALA A 61 1.74 -6.93 14.27
CA ALA A 61 1.59 -8.37 14.17
C ALA A 61 0.17 -8.84 14.57
N ASP A 62 -0.40 -8.25 15.62
CA ASP A 62 -1.77 -8.55 16.07
C ASP A 62 -2.83 -8.13 15.04
N LEU A 63 -2.67 -6.94 14.45
CA LEU A 63 -3.52 -6.44 13.37
C LEU A 63 -3.43 -7.30 12.11
N LEU A 64 -2.22 -7.77 11.78
CA LEU A 64 -2.00 -8.66 10.64
C LEU A 64 -2.63 -10.04 10.87
N ALA A 65 -2.49 -10.59 12.09
CA ALA A 65 -3.16 -11.83 12.46
C ALA A 65 -4.68 -11.68 12.48
N PHE A 66 -5.19 -10.52 12.90
CA PHE A 66 -6.61 -10.17 12.77
C PHE A 66 -7.05 -10.20 11.31
N ALA A 67 -6.30 -9.54 10.41
CA ALA A 67 -6.64 -9.49 9.00
C ALA A 67 -6.69 -10.89 8.37
N TRP A 68 -5.74 -11.76 8.72
CA TRP A 68 -5.76 -13.16 8.29
C TRP A 68 -7.03 -13.90 8.74
N ARG A 69 -7.41 -13.79 10.01
CA ARG A 69 -8.62 -14.45 10.53
C ARG A 69 -9.90 -13.97 9.86
N GLN A 70 -9.98 -12.69 9.47
CA GLN A 70 -11.14 -12.18 8.71
C GLN A 70 -11.33 -12.90 7.37
N THR A 71 -10.26 -13.43 6.79
CA THR A 71 -10.33 -14.20 5.53
C THR A 71 -10.76 -15.66 5.71
N GLY A 72 -11.14 -16.06 6.93
CA GLY A 72 -11.39 -17.47 7.26
C GLY A 72 -10.12 -18.31 7.13
N ASP A 73 -9.00 -17.77 7.61
CA ASP A 73 -7.66 -18.36 7.47
C ASP A 73 -7.30 -18.71 6.00
N GLY A 74 -7.74 -17.87 5.07
CA GLY A 74 -7.48 -17.97 3.64
C GLY A 74 -8.58 -18.62 2.79
N GLU A 75 -9.59 -19.24 3.42
CA GLU A 75 -10.67 -19.93 2.71
C GLU A 75 -11.50 -18.98 1.83
N LEU A 76 -11.71 -17.73 2.27
CA LEU A 76 -12.48 -16.74 1.48
C LEU A 76 -11.80 -16.42 0.13
N PHE A 77 -10.47 -16.41 0.06
CA PHE A 77 -9.77 -16.17 -1.22
C PHE A 77 -10.08 -17.27 -2.25
N LEU A 78 -10.15 -18.53 -1.79
CA LEU A 78 -10.48 -19.66 -2.65
C LEU A 78 -11.93 -19.60 -3.13
N LEU A 79 -12.86 -19.20 -2.25
CA LEU A 79 -14.27 -19.00 -2.61
C LEU A 79 -14.43 -17.87 -3.63
N LEU A 80 -13.83 -16.71 -3.37
CA LEU A 80 -13.84 -15.58 -4.29
C LEU A 80 -13.26 -15.94 -5.65
N GLN A 81 -12.13 -16.65 -5.70
CA GLN A 81 -11.52 -17.04 -6.97
C GLN A 81 -12.44 -17.93 -7.82
N ARG A 82 -13.33 -18.71 -7.19
CA ARG A 82 -14.32 -19.54 -7.89
C ARG A 82 -15.50 -18.72 -8.40
N LEU A 83 -15.93 -17.72 -7.62
CA LEU A 83 -17.04 -16.83 -7.98
C LEU A 83 -16.62 -15.82 -9.05
N GLU A 84 -15.41 -15.28 -8.92
CA GLU A 84 -14.85 -14.21 -9.75
C GLU A 84 -13.47 -14.61 -10.29
N PRO A 85 -13.39 -15.55 -11.25
CA PRO A 85 -12.11 -16.08 -11.73
C PRO A 85 -11.19 -15.06 -12.41
N PHE A 86 -11.68 -13.86 -12.72
CA PHE A 86 -10.93 -12.78 -13.36
C PHE A 86 -10.59 -11.63 -12.40
N ALA A 87 -11.11 -11.65 -11.17
CA ALA A 87 -10.82 -10.62 -10.19
C ALA A 87 -9.38 -10.76 -9.68
N THR A 88 -8.64 -9.66 -9.72
CA THR A 88 -7.23 -9.63 -9.30
C THR A 88 -7.03 -9.15 -7.87
N TYR A 89 -7.98 -8.38 -7.32
CA TYR A 89 -7.91 -7.88 -5.94
C TYR A 89 -7.70 -8.99 -4.88
N PRO A 90 -8.30 -10.20 -4.96
CA PRO A 90 -8.07 -11.22 -3.92
C PRO A 90 -6.61 -11.65 -3.88
N LEU A 91 -5.96 -11.75 -5.06
CA LEU A 91 -4.54 -12.10 -5.16
C LEU A 91 -3.65 -11.00 -4.56
N GLU A 92 -3.97 -9.73 -4.82
CA GLU A 92 -3.21 -8.60 -4.28
C GLU A 92 -3.28 -8.54 -2.76
N VAL A 93 -4.48 -8.73 -2.19
CA VAL A 93 -4.68 -8.83 -0.72
C VAL A 93 -3.95 -10.05 -0.17
N TYR A 94 -4.10 -11.22 -0.80
CA TYR A 94 -3.42 -12.45 -0.39
C TYR A 94 -1.89 -12.29 -0.40
N ALA A 95 -1.33 -11.63 -1.41
CA ALA A 95 0.11 -11.46 -1.55
C ALA A 95 0.74 -10.70 -0.38
N ALA A 96 0.03 -9.73 0.21
CA ALA A 96 0.48 -9.03 1.41
C ALA A 96 0.58 -9.97 2.62
N LEU A 97 -0.45 -10.79 2.85
CA LEU A 97 -0.53 -11.78 3.93
C LEU A 97 0.52 -12.90 3.73
N ALA A 98 0.63 -13.41 2.51
CA ALA A 98 1.59 -14.44 2.12
C ALA A 98 3.05 -13.97 2.29
N ALA A 99 3.35 -12.70 2.03
CA ALA A 99 4.67 -12.12 2.27
C ALA A 99 5.04 -12.02 3.75
N ALA A 100 4.06 -12.12 4.65
CA ALA A 100 4.24 -12.20 6.10
C ALA A 100 4.15 -13.64 6.66
N GLY A 101 4.03 -14.65 5.80
CA GLY A 101 4.03 -16.06 6.19
C GLY A 101 2.65 -16.69 6.34
N TYR A 102 1.56 -15.94 6.13
CA TYR A 102 0.20 -16.50 6.12
C TYR A 102 -0.10 -17.11 4.74
N ARG A 103 -0.05 -18.44 4.65
CA ARG A 103 -0.14 -19.17 3.37
C ARG A 103 -1.35 -20.11 3.37
N HIS A 104 -2.04 -20.20 2.24
CA HIS A 104 -3.16 -21.12 2.00
C HIS A 104 -2.90 -21.99 0.75
N PRO A 105 -2.38 -23.22 0.92
CA PRO A 105 -1.93 -24.05 -0.21
C PRO A 105 -2.99 -24.31 -1.28
N ALA A 106 -4.25 -24.49 -0.88
CA ALA A 106 -5.34 -24.72 -1.83
C ALA A 106 -5.65 -23.48 -2.68
N TYR A 107 -5.50 -22.28 -2.12
CA TYR A 107 -5.64 -21.04 -2.89
C TYR A 107 -4.47 -20.85 -3.85
N GLU A 108 -3.23 -21.12 -3.41
CA GLU A 108 -2.04 -21.07 -4.26
C GLU A 108 -2.14 -22.01 -5.47
N ALA A 109 -2.63 -23.23 -5.25
CA ALA A 109 -2.87 -24.18 -6.33
C ALA A 109 -3.97 -23.70 -7.32
N ALA A 110 -5.03 -23.06 -6.79
CA ALA A 110 -6.11 -22.52 -7.60
C ALA A 110 -5.63 -21.33 -8.46
N ILE A 111 -4.95 -20.34 -7.87
CA ILE A 111 -4.45 -19.18 -8.61
C ILE A 111 -3.40 -19.58 -9.64
N ALA A 112 -2.50 -20.52 -9.31
CA ALA A 112 -1.52 -21.03 -10.28
C ALA A 112 -2.20 -21.66 -11.51
N THR A 113 -3.42 -22.17 -11.36
CA THR A 113 -4.23 -22.68 -12.47
C THR A 113 -4.91 -21.54 -13.24
N VAL A 114 -5.58 -20.62 -12.55
CA VAL A 114 -6.27 -19.49 -13.16
C VAL A 114 -5.31 -18.56 -13.92
N ALA A 115 -4.12 -18.30 -13.36
CA ALA A 115 -3.10 -17.44 -13.95
C ALA A 115 -2.54 -17.98 -15.29
N ARG A 116 -2.75 -19.26 -15.60
CA ARG A 116 -2.38 -19.85 -16.91
C ARG A 116 -3.47 -19.69 -17.97
N THR A 117 -4.66 -19.24 -17.60
CA THR A 117 -5.77 -19.07 -18.55
C THR A 117 -5.57 -17.82 -19.40
N ARG A 118 -6.07 -17.86 -20.64
CA ARG A 118 -6.06 -16.69 -21.53
C ARG A 118 -6.87 -15.52 -20.96
N GLY A 119 -8.00 -15.79 -20.31
CA GLY A 119 -8.85 -14.73 -19.75
C GLY A 119 -8.13 -13.91 -18.69
N TRP A 120 -7.41 -14.57 -17.79
CA TRP A 120 -6.57 -13.88 -16.82
C TRP A 120 -5.41 -13.13 -17.48
N GLN A 121 -4.74 -13.75 -18.46
CA GLN A 121 -3.59 -13.13 -19.15
C GLN A 121 -3.98 -11.93 -20.03
N LEU A 122 -5.21 -11.90 -20.52
CA LEU A 122 -5.75 -10.85 -21.41
C LEU A 122 -6.68 -9.88 -20.67
N THR A 123 -6.73 -9.93 -19.33
CA THR A 123 -7.52 -8.97 -18.56
C THR A 123 -6.98 -7.56 -18.79
N GLU A 124 -7.84 -6.67 -19.31
CA GLU A 124 -7.48 -5.27 -19.56
C GLU A 124 -7.25 -4.55 -18.24
N GLN A 125 -6.09 -3.92 -18.11
CA GLN A 125 -5.64 -3.26 -16.90
C GLN A 125 -4.81 -2.03 -17.24
N GLU A 126 -5.01 -0.97 -16.46
CA GLU A 126 -4.09 0.16 -16.45
C GLU A 126 -2.66 -0.31 -16.09
N PRO A 127 -1.61 0.28 -16.68
CA PRO A 127 -0.24 -0.19 -16.49
C PRO A 127 0.21 -0.31 -15.03
N THR A 128 -0.18 0.64 -14.18
CA THR A 128 0.13 0.60 -12.74
C THR A 128 -0.51 -0.59 -12.06
N ARG A 129 -1.79 -0.86 -12.36
CA ARG A 129 -2.49 -2.03 -11.83
C ARG A 129 -1.86 -3.34 -12.32
N ARG A 130 -1.48 -3.40 -13.61
CA ARG A 130 -0.81 -4.57 -14.18
C ARG A 130 0.50 -4.88 -13.45
N LEU A 131 1.30 -3.84 -13.14
CA LEU A 131 2.53 -4.00 -12.37
C LEU A 131 2.24 -4.58 -10.97
N GLY A 132 1.20 -4.08 -10.29
CA GLY A 132 0.76 -4.59 -8.98
C GLY A 132 0.39 -6.08 -9.02
N VAL A 133 -0.39 -6.49 -10.03
CA VAL A 133 -0.79 -7.89 -10.23
C VAL A 133 0.43 -8.78 -10.49
N LEU A 134 1.35 -8.36 -11.36
CA LEU A 134 2.59 -9.11 -11.61
C LEU A 134 3.40 -9.32 -10.32
N LYS A 135 3.53 -8.28 -9.50
CA LYS A 135 4.22 -8.39 -8.21
C LYS A 135 3.46 -9.23 -7.20
N ALA A 136 2.13 -9.23 -7.23
CA ALA A 136 1.32 -10.11 -6.39
C ALA A 136 1.47 -11.59 -6.80
N GLU A 137 1.50 -11.88 -8.11
CA GLU A 137 1.76 -13.23 -8.64
C GLU A 137 3.13 -13.76 -8.20
N GLU A 138 4.19 -12.95 -8.34
CA GLU A 138 5.54 -13.30 -7.89
C GLU A 138 5.55 -13.70 -6.40
N ARG A 139 4.89 -12.92 -5.54
CA ARG A 139 4.78 -13.20 -4.08
C ARG A 139 3.92 -14.42 -3.77
N GLY A 140 2.87 -14.64 -4.56
CA GLY A 140 2.01 -15.82 -4.51
C GLY A 140 2.70 -17.09 -4.99
N GLY A 141 3.93 -17.01 -5.51
CA GLY A 141 4.68 -18.16 -6.02
C GLY A 141 4.33 -18.54 -7.47
N THR A 142 3.62 -17.68 -8.18
CA THR A 142 3.34 -17.83 -9.61
C THR A 142 4.31 -16.96 -10.40
N HIS A 143 5.25 -17.57 -11.12
CA HIS A 143 6.17 -16.83 -11.97
C HIS A 143 5.66 -16.74 -13.41
N ARG A 144 5.84 -15.57 -14.03
CA ARG A 144 5.54 -15.33 -15.44
C ARG A 144 6.78 -14.85 -16.18
N ASP A 145 6.86 -15.22 -17.45
CA ASP A 145 7.87 -14.72 -18.39
C ASP A 145 7.54 -13.31 -18.95
N GLU A 146 6.60 -12.57 -18.35
CA GLU A 146 6.35 -11.18 -18.78
C GLU A 146 7.46 -10.27 -18.27
N PRO A 147 8.15 -9.50 -19.15
CA PRO A 147 9.20 -8.61 -18.70
C PRO A 147 8.61 -7.45 -17.89
N ALA A 148 8.79 -7.49 -16.56
CA ALA A 148 8.29 -6.45 -15.65
C ALA A 148 8.74 -5.04 -16.07
N GLU A 149 9.93 -4.91 -16.66
CA GLU A 149 10.46 -3.67 -17.21
C GLU A 149 9.55 -3.09 -18.30
N ARG A 150 9.00 -3.92 -19.20
CA ARG A 150 8.10 -3.46 -20.26
C ARG A 150 6.79 -2.90 -19.69
N VAL A 151 6.28 -3.52 -18.63
CA VAL A 151 5.07 -3.04 -17.94
C VAL A 151 5.38 -1.74 -17.20
N LEU A 152 6.50 -1.68 -16.49
CA LEU A 152 6.97 -0.47 -15.81
C LEU A 152 7.03 0.72 -16.77
N ARG A 153 7.64 0.56 -17.95
CA ARG A 153 7.78 1.62 -18.97
C ARG A 153 6.46 2.10 -19.58
N ARG A 154 5.34 1.43 -19.32
CA ARG A 154 4.01 1.88 -19.71
C ARG A 154 3.30 2.68 -18.61
N THR A 155 3.81 2.66 -17.39
CA THR A 155 3.27 3.49 -16.29
C THR A 155 3.62 4.96 -16.48
N TRP A 156 2.87 5.85 -15.83
CA TRP A 156 3.18 7.28 -15.84
C TRP A 156 4.62 7.54 -15.36
N LEU A 157 5.01 7.04 -14.18
CA LEU A 157 6.38 7.21 -13.67
C LEU A 157 7.44 6.58 -14.59
N GLY A 158 7.18 5.39 -15.14
CA GLY A 158 8.12 4.70 -16.03
C GLY A 158 8.35 5.40 -17.37
N GLY A 159 7.40 6.24 -17.79
CA GLY A 159 7.49 7.07 -18.99
C GLY A 159 8.26 8.39 -18.79
N LEU A 160 8.63 8.74 -17.56
CA LEU A 160 9.35 9.98 -17.21
C LEU A 160 8.71 11.24 -17.83
N PRO A 161 7.41 11.49 -17.60
CA PRO A 161 6.68 12.57 -18.24
C PRO A 161 7.15 13.93 -17.76
N GLU A 162 6.67 14.98 -18.40
CA GLU A 162 6.95 16.33 -17.94
C GLU A 162 6.36 16.55 -16.53
N PRO A 163 7.15 17.08 -15.59
CA PRO A 163 6.82 17.05 -14.16
C PRO A 163 5.63 17.93 -13.77
N TRP A 164 5.28 18.92 -14.60
CA TRP A 164 4.08 19.75 -14.41
C TRP A 164 2.77 19.04 -14.78
N THR A 165 2.85 17.81 -15.31
CA THR A 165 1.67 16.95 -15.54
C THR A 165 1.29 16.13 -14.29
N PHE A 166 1.96 16.39 -13.15
CA PHE A 166 1.62 15.80 -11.87
C PHE A 166 0.25 16.29 -11.39
N GLU A 167 -0.71 15.37 -11.41
CA GLU A 167 -2.05 15.52 -10.85
C GLU A 167 -2.28 14.48 -9.75
N ARG A 168 -3.37 14.62 -8.99
CA ARG A 168 -3.72 13.69 -7.91
C ARG A 168 -3.67 12.21 -8.33
N SER A 169 -4.25 11.88 -9.48
CA SER A 169 -4.27 10.51 -10.01
C SER A 169 -2.87 10.01 -10.39
N ALA A 170 -2.02 10.88 -10.96
CA ALA A 170 -0.62 10.57 -11.25
C ALA A 170 0.20 10.39 -9.98
N GLY A 171 -0.07 11.18 -8.93
CA GLY A 171 0.49 11.03 -7.60
C GLY A 171 0.27 9.63 -7.03
N TYR A 172 -0.99 9.20 -6.90
CA TYR A 172 -1.30 7.84 -6.44
C TYR A 172 -0.76 6.75 -7.39
N ALA A 173 -0.75 6.99 -8.70
CA ALA A 173 -0.19 6.02 -9.62
C ALA A 173 1.33 5.84 -9.42
N LEU A 174 2.09 6.93 -9.20
CA LEU A 174 3.55 6.88 -9.05
C LEU A 174 3.95 6.23 -7.73
N THR A 175 3.24 6.53 -6.64
CA THR A 175 3.52 5.96 -5.31
C THR A 175 3.35 4.45 -5.34
N HIS A 176 2.26 3.97 -5.94
CA HIS A 176 2.02 2.55 -6.13
C HIS A 176 3.08 1.87 -7.01
N VAL A 177 3.57 2.52 -8.07
CA VAL A 177 4.70 1.99 -8.86
C VAL A 177 5.92 1.79 -7.96
N VAL A 178 6.31 2.80 -7.17
CA VAL A 178 7.44 2.69 -6.25
C VAL A 178 7.20 1.62 -5.19
N PHE A 179 6.00 1.53 -4.60
CA PHE A 179 5.67 0.49 -3.64
C PHE A 179 5.76 -0.91 -4.26
N HIS A 180 5.36 -1.09 -5.51
CA HIS A 180 5.51 -2.37 -6.20
C HIS A 180 6.99 -2.71 -6.50
N LEU A 181 7.79 -1.74 -6.93
CA LEU A 181 9.22 -1.93 -7.23
C LEU A 181 10.06 -2.21 -5.97
N THR A 182 9.76 -1.51 -4.87
CA THR A 182 10.47 -1.63 -3.59
C THR A 182 9.87 -2.69 -2.69
N ASP A 183 8.84 -3.41 -3.17
CA ASP A 183 8.11 -4.40 -2.41
C ASP A 183 7.62 -3.87 -1.05
N TRP A 184 6.95 -2.72 -1.12
CA TRP A 184 6.45 -1.94 -0.01
C TRP A 184 7.55 -1.64 1.02
N GLY A 185 8.72 -1.24 0.52
CA GLY A 185 9.91 -0.97 1.31
C GLY A 185 10.61 -2.23 1.85
N ARG A 186 10.34 -3.44 1.35
CA ARG A 186 11.14 -4.64 1.69
C ARG A 186 12.44 -4.73 0.91
N ALA A 187 12.40 -4.42 -0.38
CA ALA A 187 13.53 -4.56 -1.28
C ALA A 187 14.33 -3.25 -1.34
N THR A 188 15.61 -3.32 -0.99
CA THR A 188 16.55 -2.19 -1.08
C THR A 188 17.16 -2.01 -2.48
N GLY A 189 16.65 -2.73 -3.47
CA GLY A 189 17.04 -2.64 -4.87
C GLY A 189 15.81 -2.96 -5.73
N GLY A 190 15.67 -2.30 -6.88
CA GLY A 190 14.52 -2.52 -7.77
C GLY A 190 13.96 -1.27 -8.43
N VAL A 191 14.38 -0.07 -8.01
CA VAL A 191 14.05 1.17 -8.72
C VAL A 191 15.16 1.47 -9.73
N PRO A 192 14.85 1.52 -11.05
CA PRO A 192 15.81 1.91 -12.07
C PRO A 192 16.43 3.29 -11.81
N SER A 193 17.71 3.46 -12.15
CA SER A 193 18.48 4.67 -11.82
C SER A 193 17.92 5.95 -12.44
N ASP A 194 17.30 5.85 -13.61
CA ASP A 194 16.63 6.95 -14.28
C ASP A 194 15.37 7.39 -13.52
N LEU A 195 14.61 6.45 -12.95
CA LEU A 195 13.49 6.79 -12.05
C LEU A 195 13.99 7.41 -10.75
N THR A 196 15.08 6.90 -10.17
CA THR A 196 15.68 7.50 -8.96
C THR A 196 16.12 8.93 -9.22
N ALA A 197 16.79 9.20 -10.35
CA ALA A 197 17.21 10.55 -10.71
C ALA A 197 16.01 11.49 -10.90
N TYR A 198 14.98 11.03 -11.61
CA TYR A 198 13.75 11.80 -11.83
C TYR A 198 13.02 12.11 -10.50
N LEU A 199 12.94 11.14 -9.59
CA LEU A 199 12.36 11.36 -8.26
C LEU A 199 13.22 12.29 -7.40
N ALA A 200 14.55 12.26 -7.52
CA ALA A 200 15.42 13.19 -6.79
C ALA A 200 15.15 14.64 -7.19
N ASP A 201 14.84 14.90 -8.46
CA ASP A 201 14.56 16.24 -8.97
C ASP A 201 13.14 16.73 -8.61
N TRP A 202 12.13 15.84 -8.67
CA TRP A 202 10.73 16.26 -8.67
C TRP A 202 9.90 15.86 -7.45
N LEU A 203 10.34 14.87 -6.66
CA LEU A 203 9.64 14.52 -5.42
C LEU A 203 9.53 15.70 -4.44
N PRO A 204 10.58 16.53 -4.22
CA PRO A 204 10.48 17.65 -3.28
C PRO A 204 9.37 18.66 -3.62
N PRO A 205 9.31 19.26 -4.83
CA PRO A 205 8.26 20.23 -5.13
C PRO A 205 6.86 19.61 -5.18
N TRP A 206 6.72 18.34 -5.58
CA TRP A 206 5.42 17.66 -5.54
C TRP A 206 4.93 17.44 -4.11
N LEU A 207 5.82 16.97 -3.21
CA LEU A 207 5.49 16.79 -1.80
C LEU A 207 5.14 18.13 -1.14
N ASP A 208 5.93 19.18 -1.38
CA ASP A 208 5.66 20.53 -0.87
C ASP A 208 4.29 21.05 -1.33
N THR A 209 3.98 20.90 -2.63
CA THR A 209 2.67 21.29 -3.18
C THR A 209 1.51 20.49 -2.58
N CYS A 210 1.70 19.19 -2.35
CA CYS A 210 0.68 18.35 -1.71
C CYS A 210 0.46 18.75 -0.25
N LEU A 211 1.53 19.10 0.47
CA LEU A 211 1.45 19.59 1.85
C LEU A 211 0.71 20.93 1.90
N ASP A 212 0.96 21.84 0.97
CA ASP A 212 0.26 23.12 0.85
C ASP A 212 -1.23 22.94 0.53
N ALA A 213 -1.54 21.98 -0.34
CA ALA A 213 -2.91 21.59 -0.64
C ALA A 213 -3.58 20.77 0.47
N ARG A 214 -2.86 20.44 1.56
CA ARG A 214 -3.32 19.59 2.66
C ARG A 214 -3.84 18.23 2.17
N MET A 215 -3.18 17.66 1.16
CA MET A 215 -3.48 16.31 0.64
C MET A 215 -2.73 15.27 1.48
N TRP A 216 -3.10 15.13 2.74
CA TRP A 216 -2.34 14.39 3.76
C TRP A 216 -2.09 12.93 3.41
N ASP A 217 -3.08 12.28 2.79
CA ASP A 217 -2.96 10.92 2.31
C ASP A 217 -1.79 10.77 1.32
N LEU A 218 -1.86 11.53 0.22
CA LEU A 218 -0.81 11.55 -0.79
C LEU A 218 0.54 12.04 -0.23
N CYS A 219 0.54 12.97 0.71
CA CYS A 219 1.78 13.40 1.39
C CYS A 219 2.46 12.23 2.10
N CYS A 220 1.69 11.42 2.84
CA CYS A 220 2.22 10.25 3.53
C CYS A 220 2.74 9.21 2.54
N GLU A 221 2.05 8.99 1.42
CA GLU A 221 2.55 8.10 0.37
C GLU A 221 3.85 8.59 -0.26
N LEU A 222 3.98 9.90 -0.56
CA LEU A 222 5.20 10.49 -1.10
C LEU A 222 6.36 10.45 -0.10
N LEU A 223 6.09 10.58 1.21
CA LEU A 223 7.09 10.34 2.25
C LEU A 223 7.52 8.86 2.30
N ALA A 224 6.60 7.92 2.14
CA ALA A 224 6.93 6.51 2.02
C ALA A 224 7.76 6.23 0.76
N VAL A 225 7.51 6.93 -0.36
CA VAL A 225 8.36 6.89 -1.56
C VAL A 225 9.77 7.38 -1.23
N ALA A 226 9.92 8.54 -0.61
CA ALA A 226 11.22 9.08 -0.21
C ALA A 226 12.00 8.09 0.68
N ALA A 227 11.30 7.43 1.60
CA ALA A 227 11.88 6.43 2.50
C ALA A 227 12.10 5.04 1.87
N SER A 228 11.56 4.79 0.68
CA SER A 228 11.68 3.48 0.01
C SER A 228 12.72 3.48 -1.12
N VAL A 229 12.98 4.63 -1.75
CA VAL A 229 13.90 4.74 -2.90
C VAL A 229 15.33 4.95 -2.41
N PRO A 230 16.25 3.99 -2.62
CA PRO A 230 17.65 4.16 -2.24
C PRO A 230 18.34 5.25 -3.05
N GLY A 231 19.20 6.03 -2.41
CA GLY A 231 20.05 7.01 -3.08
C GLY A 231 19.40 8.38 -3.34
N LEU A 232 18.17 8.60 -2.90
CA LEU A 232 17.59 9.95 -2.88
C LEU A 232 18.39 10.86 -1.94
N PRO A 233 18.53 12.16 -2.29
CA PRO A 233 19.25 13.11 -1.46
C PRO A 233 18.46 13.41 -0.17
N ARG A 234 19.13 13.91 0.87
CA ARG A 234 18.50 14.14 2.18
C ARG A 234 17.43 15.24 2.15
N ASP A 235 17.59 16.20 1.25
CA ASP A 235 16.64 17.27 0.96
C ASP A 235 15.54 16.83 -0.01
N ALA A 236 15.43 15.53 -0.32
CA ALA A 236 14.29 14.99 -1.08
C ALA A 236 12.94 15.19 -0.37
N VAL A 237 12.99 15.47 0.93
CA VAL A 237 11.84 15.72 1.80
C VAL A 237 11.95 17.13 2.39
N PRO A 238 10.91 17.98 2.28
CA PRO A 238 10.87 19.27 2.98
C PRO A 238 11.10 19.11 4.48
N GLY A 239 11.94 19.97 5.07
CA GLY A 239 12.38 19.82 6.47
C GLY A 239 11.28 19.88 7.52
N ASP A 240 10.14 20.50 7.19
CA ASP A 240 8.95 20.66 8.03
C ASP A 240 7.82 19.67 7.67
N ALA A 241 8.02 18.76 6.71
CA ALA A 241 6.96 17.85 6.23
C ALA A 241 6.34 17.02 7.37
N TRP A 242 7.16 16.42 8.23
CA TRP A 242 6.68 15.64 9.37
C TRP A 242 5.99 16.49 10.44
N GLU A 243 6.44 17.73 10.66
CA GLU A 243 5.80 18.67 11.58
C GLU A 243 4.38 19.02 11.09
N ARG A 244 4.23 19.29 9.80
CA ARG A 244 2.94 19.61 9.17
C ARG A 244 1.95 18.44 9.26
N ILE A 245 2.41 17.21 9.01
CA ILE A 245 1.58 16.01 9.15
C ILE A 245 1.22 15.75 10.61
N ALA A 246 2.18 15.94 11.54
CA ALA A 246 1.92 15.78 12.97
C ALA A 246 0.88 16.79 13.47
N ALA A 247 0.88 18.02 12.95
CA ALA A 247 -0.10 19.04 13.27
C ALA A 247 -1.52 18.70 12.73
N ALA A 248 -1.60 17.93 11.64
CA ALA A 248 -2.87 17.46 11.07
C ALA A 248 -3.42 16.18 11.75
N GLN A 249 -2.55 15.41 12.43
CA GLN A 249 -2.97 14.22 13.18
C GLN A 249 -3.74 14.62 14.45
N ASP A 250 -4.93 14.04 14.64
CA ASP A 250 -5.75 14.30 15.81
C ASP A 250 -5.22 13.58 17.07
N ALA A 251 -5.82 13.89 18.23
CA ALA A 251 -5.42 13.31 19.51
C ALA A 251 -5.62 11.79 19.60
N SER A 252 -6.47 11.20 18.75
CA SER A 252 -6.67 9.76 18.66
C SER A 252 -5.59 9.06 17.83
N GLY A 253 -4.81 9.82 17.06
CA GLY A 253 -3.81 9.31 16.13
C GLY A 253 -4.31 9.20 14.69
N ALA A 254 -5.55 9.62 14.42
CA ALA A 254 -6.10 9.62 13.07
C ALA A 254 -5.59 10.81 12.27
N LEU A 255 -5.45 10.62 10.97
CA LEU A 255 -5.11 11.67 10.01
C LEU A 255 -6.26 11.75 9.01
N PRO A 256 -6.86 12.92 8.72
CA PRO A 256 -7.81 13.03 7.62
C PRO A 256 -7.10 12.80 6.29
N GLU A 257 -7.81 12.28 5.27
CA GLU A 257 -7.24 12.11 3.93
C GLU A 257 -6.83 13.46 3.32
N GLU A 258 -7.68 14.48 3.48
CA GLU A 258 -7.47 15.82 2.93
C GLU A 258 -8.06 16.90 3.85
N GLY A 259 -7.44 18.09 3.87
CA GLY A 259 -7.99 19.26 4.53
C GLY A 259 -8.08 19.13 6.06
N ASP A 260 -9.22 19.50 6.62
CA ASP A 260 -9.53 19.39 8.06
C ASP A 260 -10.39 18.15 8.33
N ALA A 261 -10.59 17.80 9.61
CA ALA A 261 -11.40 16.64 10.00
C ALA A 261 -12.82 16.71 9.37
N GLY A 262 -13.14 15.70 8.55
CA GLY A 262 -14.40 15.62 7.81
C GLY A 262 -15.64 15.34 8.69
N GLU A 263 -16.79 15.16 8.04
CA GLU A 263 -18.08 14.89 8.72
C GLU A 263 -18.05 13.58 9.53
N ALA A 264 -18.59 13.62 10.76
CA ALA A 264 -18.54 12.52 11.72
C ALA A 264 -19.15 11.19 11.19
N GLY A 265 -20.10 11.25 10.26
CA GLY A 265 -20.77 10.07 9.69
C GLY A 265 -19.92 9.22 8.76
N ARG A 266 -18.74 9.70 8.35
CA ARG A 266 -17.81 8.98 7.46
C ARG A 266 -16.38 8.99 8.01
N TYR A 267 -16.23 9.11 9.33
CA TYR A 267 -14.95 9.27 9.99
C TYR A 267 -13.94 8.19 9.57
N PHE A 268 -14.27 6.91 9.75
CA PHE A 268 -13.36 5.82 9.37
C PHE A 268 -12.93 5.90 7.90
N ALA A 269 -13.91 6.01 6.98
CA ALA A 269 -13.66 6.05 5.54
C ALA A 269 -12.75 7.20 5.10
N HIS A 270 -12.75 8.34 5.81
CA HIS A 270 -11.94 9.51 5.50
C HIS A 270 -10.63 9.61 6.30
N HIS A 271 -10.33 8.64 7.15
CA HIS A 271 -9.13 8.70 8.00
C HIS A 271 -8.30 7.43 7.95
N TYR A 272 -8.88 6.27 7.63
CA TYR A 272 -8.14 5.01 7.77
C TYR A 272 -6.92 4.94 6.86
N HIS A 273 -7.06 5.33 5.58
CA HIS A 273 -6.00 5.14 4.59
C HIS A 273 -4.79 6.02 4.90
N SER A 274 -5.01 7.32 5.08
CA SER A 274 -3.97 8.28 5.45
C SER A 274 -3.35 7.98 6.80
N THR A 275 -4.12 7.47 7.77
CA THR A 275 -3.57 7.01 9.06
C THR A 275 -2.65 5.80 8.88
N LEU A 276 -3.02 4.83 8.04
CA LEU A 276 -2.17 3.70 7.70
C LEU A 276 -0.92 4.14 6.92
N MET A 277 -1.05 5.06 5.97
CA MET A 277 0.08 5.61 5.22
C MET A 277 1.04 6.41 6.11
N ALA A 278 0.53 7.16 7.08
CA ALA A 278 1.34 7.85 8.08
C ALA A 278 2.15 6.84 8.92
N ALA A 279 1.53 5.72 9.35
CA ALA A 279 2.23 4.65 10.06
C ALA A 279 3.31 3.99 9.20
N PHE A 280 2.98 3.72 7.93
CA PHE A 280 3.88 3.09 6.97
C PHE A 280 5.10 3.97 6.67
N ALA A 281 4.89 5.21 6.27
CA ALA A 281 5.94 6.17 5.99
C ALA A 281 6.85 6.37 7.21
N ALA A 282 6.25 6.57 8.39
CA ALA A 282 7.00 6.76 9.63
C ALA A 282 7.88 5.56 9.98
N ALA A 283 7.38 4.33 9.82
CA ALA A 283 8.15 3.13 10.08
C ALA A 283 9.32 2.94 9.08
N LEU A 284 9.10 3.29 7.80
CA LEU A 284 10.16 3.25 6.79
C LEU A 284 11.26 4.26 7.08
N THR A 285 10.89 5.52 7.35
CA THR A 285 11.82 6.61 7.64
C THR A 285 12.63 6.34 8.91
N ALA A 286 11.97 5.90 9.99
CA ALA A 286 12.67 5.50 11.22
C ALA A 286 13.64 4.31 10.98
N GLY A 287 13.26 3.37 10.11
CA GLY A 287 14.12 2.25 9.69
C GLY A 287 15.37 2.67 8.91
N GLN A 288 15.42 3.90 8.39
CA GLN A 288 16.64 4.50 7.81
C GLN A 288 17.49 5.26 8.85
N GLY A 289 17.03 5.38 10.10
CA GLY A 289 17.67 6.19 11.13
C GLY A 289 17.39 7.69 11.02
N ALA A 290 16.40 8.09 10.21
CA ALA A 290 15.98 9.48 10.06
C ALA A 290 14.89 9.84 11.08
N PRO A 291 14.83 11.11 11.55
CA PRO A 291 13.79 11.56 12.46
C PRO A 291 12.42 11.59 11.78
N VAL A 292 11.38 11.33 12.59
CA VAL A 292 9.96 11.32 12.22
C VAL A 292 9.16 12.01 13.32
#